data_AF-A0A401TYI8-F1
#
_entry.id   AF-A0A401TYI8-F1
#
_cell.length_a   1.000
_cell.length_b   1.000
_cell.length_c   1.000
_cell.angle_alpha   90.00
_cell.angle_beta   90.00
_cell.angle_gamma   90.00
#
_symmetry.space_group_name_H-M   'P 1'
#
loop_
_entity.id
_entity.type
_entity.pdbx_description
1 polymer ?
#
loop_
_entity_poly.entity_id
_entity_poly.type
_entity_poly.pdbx_seq_one_letter_code
_entity_poly.pdbx_strand_id
1 'polypeptide(L)'
;MASTDNPTPASRGSSGFAKVRAAFDGLRNHAGFWLKALSQPTIDLTLRTQAGQRTRIVESPGLSLPKDELDALVGQLRIVAAKTLPEESLTYGIFSGEPERLSRAVVTLISEEDTGRPIAFNALSVMDVPLDGEPVEVTHLGLVMVDPDVRGQGLSWVLYGLTALVLFARDGLRPKWISNVTQVPAVVGMVS
;
A
#
# COMPACT_ATOMS: atom_id res chain seq x y z
N MET A 1 51.25 -47.65 -21.56
CA MET A 1 51.29 -46.18 -21.41
C MET A 1 49.99 -45.76 -20.76
N ALA A 2 50.00 -45.52 -19.45
CA ALA A 2 48.85 -45.09 -18.68
C ALA A 2 49.12 -43.67 -18.16
N SER A 3 48.20 -42.76 -18.48
CA SER A 3 48.22 -41.35 -18.06
C SER A 3 47.79 -41.21 -16.60
N THR A 4 48.48 -40.38 -15.84
CA THR A 4 48.02 -39.87 -14.53
C THR A 4 48.34 -38.39 -14.43
N ASP A 5 47.41 -37.56 -14.90
CA ASP A 5 47.31 -36.15 -14.53
C ASP A 5 46.76 -36.04 -13.11
N ASN A 6 47.35 -35.16 -12.32
CA ASN A 6 46.93 -34.85 -10.96
C ASN A 6 46.61 -33.35 -10.88
N PRO A 7 45.37 -32.92 -10.57
CA PRO A 7 45.08 -31.51 -10.32
C PRO A 7 45.08 -31.18 -8.81
N THR A 8 45.77 -30.09 -8.46
CA THR A 8 45.78 -29.43 -7.15
C THR A 8 44.46 -28.67 -6.90
N PRO A 9 44.00 -28.46 -5.65
CA PRO A 9 42.58 -28.30 -5.35
C PRO A 9 42.04 -26.86 -5.41
N ALA A 10 40.73 -26.78 -5.59
CA ALA A 10 39.92 -25.57 -5.65
C ALA A 10 39.97 -24.72 -4.36
N SER A 11 40.13 -23.40 -4.54
CA SER A 11 39.88 -22.38 -3.52
C SER A 11 38.36 -22.16 -3.34
N ARG A 12 37.78 -22.75 -2.29
CA ARG A 12 36.44 -22.38 -1.77
C ARG A 12 36.62 -21.51 -0.53
N GLY A 13 36.12 -20.28 -0.55
CA GLY A 13 35.99 -19.50 0.68
C GLY A 13 35.82 -17.99 0.51
N SER A 14 34.74 -17.52 -0.10
CA SER A 14 34.38 -16.09 -0.01
C SER A 14 32.89 -15.75 -0.19
N SER A 15 32.04 -16.68 -0.65
CA SER A 15 30.64 -16.32 -0.99
C SER A 15 29.66 -16.24 0.19
N GLY A 16 30.00 -16.80 1.36
CA GLY A 16 29.11 -16.83 2.54
C GLY A 16 29.02 -15.47 3.26
N PHE A 17 30.17 -14.83 3.52
CA PHE A 17 30.22 -13.54 4.23
C PHE A 17 29.63 -12.39 3.42
N ALA A 18 29.80 -12.40 2.10
CA ALA A 18 29.20 -11.40 1.21
C ALA A 18 27.66 -11.47 1.20
N LYS A 19 27.09 -12.69 1.20
CA LYS A 19 25.63 -12.89 1.28
C LYS A 19 25.04 -12.48 2.62
N VAL A 20 25.73 -12.79 3.73
CA VAL A 20 25.29 -12.39 5.07
C VAL A 20 25.32 -10.87 5.22
N ARG A 21 26.37 -10.20 4.73
CA ARG A 21 26.48 -8.73 4.75
C ARG A 21 25.43 -8.06 3.87
N ALA A 22 25.18 -8.57 2.66
CA ALA A 22 24.13 -8.06 1.79
C ALA A 22 22.71 -8.24 2.38
N ALA A 23 22.46 -9.35 3.07
CA ALA A 23 21.20 -9.56 3.80
C ALA A 23 21.06 -8.62 4.99
N PHE A 24 22.15 -8.35 5.72
CA PHE A 24 22.16 -7.44 6.86
C PHE A 24 22.02 -5.96 6.45
N ASP A 25 22.71 -5.56 5.38
CA ASP A 25 22.61 -4.23 4.79
C ASP A 25 21.21 -4.01 4.17
N GLY A 26 20.65 -5.06 3.55
CA GLY A 26 19.25 -5.08 3.12
C GLY A 26 18.29 -4.85 4.28
N LEU A 27 18.40 -5.63 5.36
CA LEU A 27 17.55 -5.47 6.55
C LEU A 27 17.68 -4.10 7.19
N ARG A 28 18.90 -3.55 7.27
CA ARG A 28 19.18 -2.25 7.87
C ARG A 28 18.61 -1.10 7.03
N ASN A 29 18.69 -1.21 5.70
CA ASN A 29 18.10 -0.23 4.79
C ASN A 29 16.57 -0.29 4.82
N HIS A 30 15.98 -1.48 4.92
CA HIS A 30 14.53 -1.63 5.10
C HIS A 30 14.08 -1.10 6.46
N ALA A 31 14.78 -1.42 7.55
CA ALA A 31 14.46 -0.92 8.89
C ALA A 31 14.58 0.60 8.97
N GLY A 32 15.62 1.20 8.39
CA GLY A 32 15.80 2.65 8.33
C GLY A 32 14.72 3.36 7.49
N PHE A 33 14.33 2.75 6.36
CA PHE A 33 13.20 3.19 5.56
C PHE A 33 11.90 3.18 6.38
N TRP A 34 11.59 2.07 7.06
CA TRP A 34 10.38 1.92 7.88
C TRP A 34 10.36 2.84 9.11
N LEU A 35 11.51 3.06 9.76
CA LEU A 35 11.61 4.01 10.87
C LEU A 35 11.34 5.45 10.41
N LYS A 36 11.96 5.87 9.30
CA LYS A 36 11.74 7.21 8.74
C LYS A 36 10.29 7.39 8.31
N ALA A 37 9.77 6.40 7.59
CA ALA A 37 8.39 6.30 7.13
C ALA A 37 7.35 6.48 8.24
N LEU A 38 7.51 5.76 9.35
CA LEU A 38 6.57 5.78 10.48
C LEU A 38 6.80 6.97 11.43
N SER A 39 7.95 7.66 11.33
CA SER A 39 8.24 8.86 12.13
C SER A 39 7.70 10.16 11.54
N GLN A 40 7.19 10.14 10.30
CA GLN A 40 6.66 11.34 9.66
C GLN A 40 5.30 11.75 10.26
N PRO A 41 4.97 13.05 10.30
CA PRO A 41 3.68 13.53 10.81
C PRO A 41 2.47 12.86 10.14
N THR A 42 2.60 12.54 8.86
CA THR A 42 1.62 11.82 8.03
C THR A 42 2.36 10.80 7.18
N ILE A 43 1.79 9.60 7.03
CA ILE A 43 2.37 8.55 6.17
C ILE A 43 2.28 9.01 4.71
N ASP A 44 3.41 9.03 4.01
CA ASP A 44 3.47 8.98 2.54
C ASP A 44 4.59 8.02 2.12
N LEU A 45 4.20 6.76 1.86
CA LEU A 45 5.13 5.65 1.68
C LEU A 45 4.97 5.06 0.31
N THR A 46 6.09 4.89 -0.38
CA THR A 46 6.11 4.15 -1.63
C THR A 46 6.97 2.90 -1.52
N LEU A 47 6.40 1.77 -1.93
CA LEU A 47 6.96 0.43 -1.79
C LEU A 47 6.81 -0.32 -3.11
N ARG A 48 7.72 -1.26 -3.38
CA ARG A 48 7.48 -2.32 -4.36
C ARG A 48 6.86 -3.51 -3.63
N THR A 49 5.62 -3.85 -3.96
CA THR A 49 4.87 -4.93 -3.30
C THR A 49 4.89 -6.22 -4.11
N GLN A 50 5.01 -6.11 -5.43
CA GLN A 50 5.19 -7.20 -6.37
C GLN A 50 6.07 -6.74 -7.54
N ALA A 51 6.67 -7.68 -8.29
CA ALA A 51 7.40 -7.37 -9.52
C ALA A 51 6.50 -6.60 -10.49
N GLY A 52 6.99 -5.45 -11.00
CA GLY A 52 6.26 -4.59 -11.93
C GLY A 52 5.18 -3.72 -11.29
N GLN A 53 5.03 -3.72 -9.96
CA GLN A 53 4.03 -2.92 -9.25
C GLN A 53 4.66 -2.00 -8.21
N ARG A 54 4.16 -0.77 -8.17
CA ARG A 54 4.48 0.25 -7.18
C ARG A 54 3.25 0.57 -6.36
N THR A 55 3.37 0.53 -5.04
CA THR A 55 2.29 0.85 -4.10
C THR A 55 2.65 2.10 -3.32
N ARG A 56 1.77 3.12 -3.36
CA ARG A 56 1.86 4.32 -2.52
C ARG A 56 0.77 4.28 -1.45
N ILE A 57 1.11 4.50 -0.19
CA ILE A 57 0.16 4.64 0.93
C ILE A 57 0.27 6.07 1.43
N VAL A 58 -0.84 6.80 1.42
CA VAL A 58 -0.91 8.21 1.86
C VAL A 58 -1.98 8.34 2.93
N GLU A 59 -1.61 8.84 4.09
CA GLU A 59 -2.50 9.19 5.18
C GLU A 59 -2.82 10.68 5.17
N SER A 60 -4.09 10.98 5.45
CA SER A 60 -4.66 12.32 5.42
C SER A 60 -4.22 13.13 4.19
N PRO A 61 -4.41 12.65 2.94
CA PRO A 61 -3.93 13.35 1.74
C PRO A 61 -4.26 14.84 1.68
N GLY A 62 -5.43 15.24 2.21
CA GLY A 62 -5.84 16.66 2.27
C GLY A 62 -4.99 17.54 3.20
N LEU A 63 -4.20 16.94 4.09
CA LEU A 63 -3.28 17.62 5.01
C LEU A 63 -1.81 17.34 4.65
N SER A 64 -1.51 16.18 4.08
CA SER A 64 -0.15 15.70 3.86
C SER A 64 0.42 16.05 2.48
N LEU A 65 -0.44 16.23 1.48
CA LEU A 65 0.00 16.52 0.11
C LEU A 65 -0.19 17.98 -0.26
N PRO A 66 0.72 18.57 -1.06
CA PRO A 66 0.45 19.83 -1.74
C PRO A 66 -0.69 19.65 -2.75
N LYS A 67 -1.35 20.76 -3.11
CA LYS A 67 -2.61 20.73 -3.88
C LYS A 67 -2.46 20.03 -5.24
N ASP A 68 -1.36 20.23 -5.93
CA ASP A 68 -1.05 19.58 -7.21
C ASP A 68 -0.89 18.07 -7.08
N GLU A 69 -0.20 17.60 -6.04
CA GLU A 69 -0.09 16.16 -5.75
C GLU A 69 -1.42 15.54 -5.31
N LEU A 70 -2.22 16.27 -4.53
CA LEU A 70 -3.56 15.85 -4.13
C LEU A 70 -4.47 15.70 -5.36
N ASP A 71 -4.44 16.66 -6.27
CA ASP A 71 -5.21 16.63 -7.51
C ASP A 71 -4.75 15.49 -8.43
N ALA A 72 -3.44 15.24 -8.51
CA ALA A 72 -2.88 14.11 -9.23
C ALA A 72 -3.33 12.77 -8.63
N LEU A 73 -3.28 12.63 -7.30
CA LEU A 73 -3.78 11.44 -6.60
C LEU A 73 -5.26 11.20 -6.92
N VAL A 74 -6.10 12.23 -6.78
CA VAL A 74 -7.54 12.14 -7.07
C VAL A 74 -7.78 11.78 -8.55
N GLY A 75 -6.99 12.32 -9.47
CA GLY A 75 -7.01 11.94 -10.88
C GLY A 75 -6.73 10.45 -11.09
N GLN A 76 -5.70 9.91 -10.43
CA GLN A 76 -5.38 8.48 -10.49
C GLN A 76 -6.50 7.60 -9.92
N LEU A 77 -7.14 8.01 -8.81
CA LEU A 77 -8.28 7.28 -8.26
C LEU A 77 -9.47 7.25 -9.22
N ARG A 78 -9.76 8.38 -9.89
CA ARG A 78 -10.82 8.47 -10.90
C ARG A 78 -10.55 7.59 -12.12
N ILE A 79 -9.30 7.42 -12.55
CA ILE A 79 -8.93 6.51 -13.65
C ILE A 79 -9.33 5.07 -13.33
N VAL A 80 -9.00 4.58 -12.13
CA VAL A 80 -9.38 3.22 -11.70
C VAL A 80 -10.90 3.14 -11.57
N ALA A 81 -11.52 4.16 -10.96
CA ALA A 81 -12.95 4.17 -10.73
C ALA A 81 -13.78 4.11 -12.02
N ALA A 82 -13.40 4.89 -13.05
CA ALA A 82 -14.07 4.92 -14.35
C ALA A 82 -14.10 3.56 -15.07
N LYS A 83 -13.18 2.65 -14.74
CA LYS A 83 -13.18 1.27 -15.27
C LYS A 83 -14.03 0.29 -14.45
N THR A 84 -14.32 0.64 -13.20
CA THR A 84 -15.04 -0.23 -12.27
C THR A 84 -16.49 0.17 -12.08
N LEU A 85 -16.84 1.41 -12.40
CA LEU A 85 -18.12 2.04 -12.13
C LEU A 85 -18.61 2.78 -13.39
N PRO A 86 -19.92 2.78 -13.68
CA PRO A 86 -20.52 3.70 -14.65
C PRO A 86 -20.22 5.16 -14.26
N GLU A 87 -19.95 6.04 -15.23
CA GLU A 87 -19.54 7.44 -14.97
C GLU A 87 -20.48 8.19 -14.02
N GLU A 88 -21.79 7.89 -14.04
CA GLU A 88 -22.83 8.49 -13.20
C GLU A 88 -22.75 8.10 -11.70
N SER A 89 -21.86 7.17 -11.32
CA SER A 89 -21.79 6.62 -9.96
C SER A 89 -20.58 7.09 -9.13
N LEU A 90 -19.83 8.09 -9.60
CA LEU A 90 -18.65 8.65 -8.93
C LEU A 90 -18.98 9.66 -7.81
N THR A 91 -19.96 9.39 -6.97
CA THR A 91 -20.39 10.30 -5.88
C THR A 91 -19.67 10.08 -4.55
N TYR A 92 -18.65 9.21 -4.50
CA TYR A 92 -17.87 8.97 -3.29
C TYR A 92 -16.99 10.18 -2.92
N GLY A 93 -16.94 10.52 -1.64
CA GLY A 93 -16.19 11.68 -1.13
C GLY A 93 -14.69 11.67 -1.48
N ILE A 94 -14.09 10.49 -1.66
CA ILE A 94 -12.69 10.34 -2.08
C ILE A 94 -12.41 10.88 -3.49
N PHE A 95 -13.43 10.96 -4.35
CA PHE A 95 -13.31 11.53 -5.69
C PHE A 95 -13.56 13.03 -5.75
N SER A 96 -13.91 13.69 -4.64
CA SER A 96 -14.28 15.12 -4.65
C SER A 96 -13.10 16.05 -4.97
N GLY A 97 -11.89 15.69 -4.52
CA GLY A 97 -10.73 16.61 -4.54
C GLY A 97 -10.79 17.71 -3.48
N GLU A 98 -11.78 17.67 -2.58
CA GLU A 98 -11.91 18.58 -1.44
C GLU A 98 -10.92 18.17 -0.33
N PRO A 99 -9.93 19.01 0.02
CA PRO A 99 -8.93 18.68 1.04
C PRO A 99 -9.56 18.28 2.38
N GLU A 100 -10.66 18.93 2.77
CA GLU A 100 -11.36 18.66 4.03
C GLU A 100 -11.85 17.21 4.08
N ARG A 101 -12.39 16.68 2.98
CA ARG A 101 -12.83 15.27 2.93
C ARG A 101 -11.67 14.29 2.90
N LEU A 102 -10.59 14.65 2.19
CA LEU A 102 -9.41 13.80 2.09
C LEU A 102 -8.49 13.91 3.32
N SER A 103 -8.72 14.86 4.24
CA SER A 103 -7.97 15.00 5.50
C SER A 103 -8.19 13.81 6.45
N ARG A 104 -9.32 13.11 6.30
CA ARG A 104 -9.71 11.95 7.12
C ARG A 104 -9.66 10.65 6.33
N ALA A 105 -8.84 10.59 5.28
CA ALA A 105 -8.71 9.40 4.44
C ALA A 105 -7.31 8.75 4.58
N VAL A 106 -7.24 7.44 4.39
CA VAL A 106 -5.98 6.74 4.09
C VAL A 106 -6.14 6.06 2.74
N VAL A 107 -5.26 6.38 1.81
CA VAL A 107 -5.32 5.91 0.42
C VAL A 107 -4.13 5.00 0.15
N THR A 108 -4.39 3.80 -0.35
CA THR A 108 -3.36 2.91 -0.91
C THR A 108 -3.60 2.80 -2.40
N LEU A 109 -2.68 3.30 -3.20
CA LEU A 109 -2.73 3.25 -4.65
C LEU A 109 -1.69 2.27 -5.17
N ILE A 110 -2.11 1.35 -6.04
CA ILE A 110 -1.23 0.44 -6.77
C ILE A 110 -1.17 0.91 -8.23
N SER A 111 0.04 1.07 -8.74
CA SER A 111 0.31 1.42 -10.13
C SER A 111 1.31 0.46 -10.76
N GLU A 112 1.21 0.27 -12.06
CA GLU A 112 2.26 -0.36 -12.87
C GLU A 112 3.54 0.46 -12.74
N GLU A 113 4.67 -0.22 -12.55
CA GLU A 113 5.95 0.44 -12.35
C GLU A 113 6.47 1.10 -13.64
N ASP A 114 6.32 0.44 -14.79
CA ASP A 114 6.88 0.91 -16.06
C ASP A 114 6.10 2.09 -16.65
N THR A 115 4.78 2.09 -16.51
CA THR A 115 3.89 3.07 -17.14
C THR A 115 3.37 4.11 -16.15
N GLY A 116 3.44 3.85 -14.85
CA GLY A 116 2.78 4.65 -13.81
C GLY A 116 1.25 4.56 -13.85
N ARG A 117 0.68 3.66 -14.66
CA ARG A 117 -0.77 3.49 -14.79
C ARG A 117 -1.35 2.97 -13.46
N PRO A 118 -2.37 3.64 -12.87
CA PRO A 118 -3.02 3.15 -11.68
C PRO A 118 -3.92 1.95 -12.03
N ILE A 119 -3.83 0.88 -11.24
CA ILE A 119 -4.53 -0.39 -11.48
C ILE A 119 -5.45 -0.82 -10.34
N ALA A 120 -5.21 -0.33 -9.12
CA ALA A 120 -6.07 -0.61 -7.98
C ALA A 120 -5.89 0.43 -6.89
N PHE A 121 -6.89 0.64 -6.06
CA PHE A 121 -6.74 1.40 -4.83
C PHE A 121 -7.65 0.93 -3.70
N ASN A 122 -7.26 1.26 -2.47
CA ASN A 122 -8.15 1.34 -1.32
C ASN A 122 -8.27 2.80 -0.85
N ALA A 123 -9.42 3.12 -0.27
CA ALA A 123 -9.64 4.37 0.45
C ALA A 123 -10.37 4.04 1.76
N LEU A 124 -9.65 4.21 2.86
CA LEU A 124 -10.15 4.06 4.21
C LEU A 124 -10.59 5.43 4.73
N SER A 125 -11.63 5.46 5.56
CA SER A 125 -12.08 6.68 6.22
C SER A 125 -11.82 6.58 7.72
N VAL A 126 -11.25 7.62 8.31
CA VAL A 126 -10.99 7.74 9.74
C VAL A 126 -12.08 8.61 10.37
N MET A 127 -12.78 8.10 11.38
CA MET A 127 -13.91 8.78 12.01
C MET A 127 -13.82 8.73 13.52
N ASP A 128 -14.26 9.80 14.19
CA ASP A 128 -14.38 9.84 15.65
C ASP A 128 -15.78 9.35 16.02
N VAL A 129 -15.84 8.28 16.80
CA VAL A 129 -17.08 7.64 17.24
C VAL A 129 -17.12 7.65 18.77
N PRO A 130 -18.22 8.08 19.40
CA PRO A 130 -18.38 7.91 20.84
C PRO A 130 -18.57 6.43 21.16
N LEU A 131 -17.63 5.85 21.91
CA LEU A 131 -17.71 4.50 22.45
C LEU A 131 -17.63 4.59 23.97
N ASP A 132 -18.65 4.10 24.67
CA ASP A 132 -18.77 4.23 26.14
C ASP A 132 -18.64 5.67 26.66
N GLY A 133 -19.05 6.65 25.85
CA GLY A 133 -18.99 8.08 26.19
C GLY A 133 -17.64 8.75 25.88
N GLU A 134 -16.63 7.98 25.48
CA GLU A 134 -15.32 8.51 25.11
C GLU A 134 -15.15 8.56 23.57
N PRO A 135 -14.51 9.60 23.02
CA PRO A 135 -14.22 9.66 21.59
C PRO A 135 -13.14 8.64 21.22
N VAL A 136 -13.48 7.74 20.31
CA VAL A 136 -12.58 6.71 19.80
C VAL A 136 -12.43 6.87 18.29
N GLU A 137 -11.18 6.84 17.82
CA GLU A 137 -10.88 6.82 16.40
C GLU A 137 -11.15 5.43 15.81
N VAL A 138 -12.02 5.37 14.81
CA VAL A 138 -12.37 4.16 14.06
C VAL A 138 -11.91 4.31 12.61
N THR A 139 -11.16 3.33 12.11
CA THR A 139 -10.83 3.23 10.68
C THR A 139 -11.87 2.37 9.99
N HIS A 140 -12.64 2.97 9.09
CA HIS A 140 -13.62 2.27 8.28
C HIS A 140 -13.01 1.81 6.95
N LEU A 141 -13.09 0.50 6.70
CA LEU A 141 -12.74 -0.11 5.43
C LEU A 141 -13.83 0.24 4.40
N GLY A 142 -13.64 1.38 3.73
CA GLY A 142 -14.66 1.97 2.86
C GLY A 142 -14.63 1.41 1.45
N LEU A 143 -13.71 1.89 0.63
CA LEU A 143 -13.74 1.68 -0.82
C LEU A 143 -12.52 0.90 -1.28
N VAL A 144 -12.74 -0.15 -2.07
CA VAL A 144 -11.67 -0.82 -2.82
C VAL A 144 -12.10 -1.01 -4.26
N MET A 145 -11.23 -0.59 -5.16
CA MET A 145 -11.44 -0.72 -6.59
C MET A 145 -10.22 -1.34 -7.23
N VAL A 146 -10.45 -2.31 -8.11
CA VAL A 146 -9.43 -2.99 -8.89
C VAL A 146 -9.87 -2.97 -10.35
N ASP A 147 -8.99 -2.49 -11.22
CA ASP A 147 -9.17 -2.52 -12.67
C ASP A 147 -9.55 -3.96 -13.08
N PRO A 148 -10.68 -4.16 -13.80
CA PRO A 148 -11.15 -5.47 -14.24
C PRO A 148 -10.09 -6.34 -14.90
N ASP A 149 -9.17 -5.72 -15.65
CA ASP A 149 -8.17 -6.42 -16.45
C ASP A 149 -7.09 -7.11 -15.59
N VAL A 150 -6.94 -6.73 -14.32
CA VAL A 150 -5.88 -7.24 -13.42
C VAL A 150 -6.41 -7.88 -12.14
N ARG A 151 -7.71 -8.21 -12.08
CA ARG A 151 -8.29 -8.90 -10.92
C ARG A 151 -7.72 -10.31 -10.75
N GLY A 152 -7.81 -10.85 -9.52
CA GLY A 152 -7.31 -12.19 -9.21
C GLY A 152 -5.79 -12.31 -9.04
N GLN A 153 -5.04 -11.22 -9.19
CA GLN A 153 -3.56 -11.22 -9.07
C GLN A 153 -3.05 -11.05 -7.62
N GLY A 154 -3.87 -11.37 -6.61
CA GLY A 154 -3.46 -11.30 -5.20
C GLY A 154 -3.36 -9.89 -4.60
N LEU A 155 -3.92 -8.86 -5.26
CA LEU A 155 -3.83 -7.46 -4.84
C LEU A 155 -4.50 -7.18 -3.47
N SER A 156 -5.44 -8.02 -3.04
CA SER A 156 -6.20 -7.85 -1.79
C SER A 156 -5.32 -7.78 -0.54
N TRP A 157 -4.21 -8.54 -0.49
CA TRP A 157 -3.27 -8.45 0.63
C TRP A 157 -2.63 -7.05 0.72
N VAL A 158 -2.25 -6.48 -0.43
CA VAL A 158 -1.66 -5.14 -0.50
C VAL A 158 -2.70 -4.07 -0.14
N LEU A 159 -3.93 -4.23 -0.64
CA LEU A 159 -5.00 -3.24 -0.47
C LEU A 159 -5.62 -3.24 0.94
N TYR A 160 -5.44 -4.29 1.75
CA TYR A 160 -6.00 -4.32 3.11
C TYR A 160 -4.97 -4.68 4.16
N GLY A 161 -4.25 -5.78 3.96
CA GLY A 161 -3.28 -6.30 4.93
C GLY A 161 -2.10 -5.37 5.13
N LEU A 162 -1.49 -4.90 4.04
CA LEU A 162 -0.34 -4.00 4.11
C LEU A 162 -0.74 -2.66 4.73
N THR A 163 -1.83 -2.03 4.27
CA THR A 163 -2.30 -0.75 4.83
C THR A 163 -2.58 -0.88 6.33
N ALA A 164 -3.30 -1.92 6.76
CA ALA A 164 -3.58 -2.14 8.17
C ALA A 164 -2.30 -2.38 9.00
N LEU A 165 -1.33 -3.13 8.45
CA LEU A 165 -0.04 -3.36 9.10
C LEU A 165 0.75 -2.05 9.27
N VAL A 166 0.76 -1.19 8.26
CA VAL A 166 1.44 0.12 8.33
C VAL A 166 0.81 1.01 9.39
N LEU A 167 -0.53 1.09 9.44
CA LEU A 167 -1.25 1.86 10.47
C LEU A 167 -0.99 1.28 11.87
N PHE A 168 -1.08 -0.04 12.03
CA PHE A 168 -0.77 -0.70 13.29
C PHE A 168 0.66 -0.42 13.78
N ALA A 169 1.64 -0.44 12.87
CA ALA A 169 3.03 -0.13 13.19
C ALA A 169 3.22 1.35 13.57
N ARG A 170 2.55 2.28 12.88
CA ARG A 170 2.57 3.72 13.18
C ARG A 170 2.07 4.03 14.59
N ASP A 171 0.99 3.37 15.01
CA ASP A 171 0.38 3.59 16.32
C ASP A 171 1.07 2.82 17.46
N GLY A 172 2.32 2.38 17.26
CA GLY A 172 3.12 1.73 18.28
C GLY A 172 2.63 0.32 18.63
N LEU A 173 2.11 -0.40 17.63
CA LEU A 173 1.59 -1.78 17.78
C LEU A 173 0.40 -1.85 18.75
N ARG A 174 -0.38 -0.77 18.84
CA ARG A 174 -1.59 -0.71 19.65
C ARG A 174 -2.81 -1.20 18.86
N PRO A 175 -3.79 -1.85 19.53
CA PRO A 175 -5.03 -2.22 18.89
C PRO A 175 -5.73 -1.03 18.24
N LYS A 176 -6.32 -1.23 17.06
CA LYS A 176 -7.12 -0.24 16.33
C LYS A 176 -8.55 -0.71 16.16
N TRP A 177 -9.49 0.22 16.28
CA TRP A 177 -10.87 -0.03 15.94
C TRP A 177 -11.04 0.00 14.43
N ILE A 178 -11.49 -1.13 13.87
CA ILE A 178 -11.76 -1.26 12.45
C ILE A 178 -13.24 -1.53 12.27
N SER A 179 -13.89 -0.70 11.45
CA SER A 179 -15.25 -0.93 10.97
C SER A 179 -15.19 -1.41 9.52
N ASN A 180 -16.12 -2.28 9.14
CA ASN A 180 -16.25 -2.78 7.78
C ASN A 180 -17.74 -2.99 7.47
N VAL A 181 -18.14 -2.81 6.20
CA VAL A 181 -19.46 -3.26 5.75
C VAL A 181 -19.32 -4.73 5.37
N THR A 182 -20.05 -5.62 6.06
CA THR A 182 -20.07 -7.06 5.77
C THR A 182 -20.90 -7.33 4.51
N GLN A 183 -20.35 -7.04 3.35
CA GLN A 183 -20.54 -7.84 2.16
C GLN A 183 -19.14 -8.21 1.73
N VAL A 184 -18.87 -9.52 1.58
CA VAL A 184 -17.64 -10.13 1.04
C VAL A 184 -16.88 -9.11 0.21
N PRO A 185 -15.59 -8.80 0.48
CA PRO A 185 -14.92 -7.60 -0.02
C PRO A 185 -15.38 -7.34 -1.43
N ALA A 186 -16.26 -6.34 -1.57
CA ALA A 186 -16.85 -5.98 -2.83
C ALA A 186 -15.75 -5.27 -3.63
N VAL A 187 -14.69 -6.01 -3.96
CA VAL A 187 -14.04 -5.81 -5.23
C VAL A 187 -15.16 -6.05 -6.21
N VAL A 188 -15.74 -4.96 -6.70
CA VAL A 188 -16.61 -4.99 -7.87
C VAL A 188 -15.91 -5.91 -8.87
N GLY A 189 -16.50 -7.08 -9.15
CA GLY A 189 -16.00 -8.13 -10.03
C GLY A 189 -14.87 -9.06 -9.55
N MET A 190 -14.79 -9.41 -8.25
CA MET A 190 -14.05 -10.62 -7.79
C MET A 190 -14.78 -11.96 -8.05
N VAL A 191 -16.01 -11.92 -8.59
CA VAL A 191 -16.75 -13.10 -9.02
C VAL A 191 -17.34 -12.81 -10.40
N SER A 192 -16.80 -13.49 -11.39
CA SER A 192 -17.43 -13.77 -12.68
C SER A 192 -17.48 -15.28 -12.84
#